data_AF-A0A7J7HZ51-F1
#
_entry.id   AF-A0A7J7HZ51-F1
#
_cell.length_a   1.000
_cell.length_b   1.000
_cell.length_c   1.000
_cell.angle_alpha   90.00
_cell.angle_beta   90.00
_cell.angle_gamma   90.00
#
_symmetry.space_group_name_H-M   'P 1'
#
loop_
_entity.id
_entity.type
_entity.pdbx_description
1 polymer ?
#
loop_
_entity_poly.entity_id
_entity_poly.type
_entity_poly.pdbx_seq_one_letter_code
_entity_poly.pdbx_strand_id
1 'polypeptide(L)'
;MGHSLEHHLHNNQAVDNLVNLLTKASHDLTLVQHKLEKEFQQIYPDNANPIKLVSRIKKLQQDLSSLKEQCRVLLAAKQDLIDKARTTLVGNRSSLQRLQASTGIPVTSDSDDPAYTNFNQVIYYRRMDHSSESKSSVLRLWAAVSIYIDAIMEEQFDGSKCSSKVITDEYK
;
A
#
# COMPACT_ATOMS: atom_id res chain seq x y z
N MET A 1 32.48 61.19 41.07
CA MET A 1 31.74 60.70 39.89
C MET A 1 32.53 59.54 39.30
N GLY A 2 32.15 58.29 39.56
CA GLY A 2 32.93 57.12 39.13
C GLY A 2 32.19 55.78 39.10
N HIS A 3 30.95 55.71 39.59
CA HIS A 3 30.20 54.45 39.70
C HIS A 3 29.42 54.03 38.42
N SER A 4 29.41 54.85 37.37
CA SER A 4 28.62 54.55 36.16
C SER A 4 29.35 53.69 35.12
N LEU A 5 30.69 53.57 35.20
CA LEU A 5 31.48 52.85 34.20
C LEU A 5 31.58 51.33 34.50
N GLU A 6 31.57 50.94 35.77
CA GLU A 6 31.64 49.52 36.17
C GLU A 6 30.37 48.74 35.81
N HIS A 7 29.19 49.38 35.88
CA HIS A 7 27.91 48.72 35.63
C HIS A 7 27.71 48.36 34.15
N HIS A 8 28.28 49.13 33.22
CA HIS A 8 28.24 48.84 31.78
C HIS A 8 29.20 47.72 31.38
N LEU A 9 30.38 47.65 32.00
CA LEU A 9 31.37 46.61 31.72
C LEU A 9 30.85 45.23 32.16
N HIS A 10 30.17 45.18 33.32
CA HIS A 10 29.59 43.94 33.85
C HIS A 10 28.39 43.44 33.04
N ASN A 11 27.60 44.35 32.45
CA ASN A 11 26.47 44.00 31.60
C ASN A 11 26.92 43.35 30.28
N ASN A 12 27.98 43.89 29.66
CA ASN A 12 28.58 43.25 28.48
C ASN A 12 29.15 41.86 28.81
N GLN A 13 29.81 41.70 29.96
CA GLN A 13 30.34 40.41 30.40
C GLN A 13 29.23 39.37 30.66
N ALA A 14 28.10 39.76 31.25
CA ALA A 14 26.98 38.86 31.46
C ALA A 14 26.32 38.42 30.14
N VAL A 15 26.21 39.34 29.18
CA VAL A 15 25.73 39.05 27.83
C VAL A 15 26.71 38.15 27.06
N ASP A 16 28.01 38.42 27.15
CA ASP A 16 29.05 37.59 26.52
C ASP A 16 29.06 36.18 27.11
N ASN A 17 28.88 36.04 28.43
CA ASN A 17 28.74 34.75 29.09
C ASN A 17 27.49 33.99 28.61
N LEU A 18 26.36 34.69 28.41
CA LEU A 18 25.13 34.09 27.88
C LEU A 18 25.32 33.64 26.43
N VAL A 19 25.94 34.47 25.59
CA VAL A 19 26.27 34.12 24.19
C VAL A 19 27.17 32.89 24.17
N ASN A 20 28.22 32.86 24.98
CA ASN A 20 29.12 31.71 25.09
C ASN A 20 28.39 30.44 25.55
N LEU A 21 27.46 30.55 26.51
CA LEU A 21 26.63 29.43 26.96
C LEU A 21 25.70 28.91 25.86
N LEU A 22 25.06 29.81 25.10
CA LEU A 22 24.18 29.43 23.99
C LEU A 22 24.98 28.83 22.83
N THR A 23 26.14 29.38 22.51
CA THR A 23 27.06 28.82 21.51
C THR A 23 27.52 27.43 21.92
N LYS A 24 27.87 27.25 23.20
CA LYS A 24 28.24 25.93 23.75
C LYS A 24 27.06 24.95 23.68
N ALA A 25 25.87 25.36 24.13
CA ALA A 25 24.68 24.50 24.07
C ALA A 25 24.32 24.12 22.62
N SER A 26 24.46 25.04 21.67
CA SER A 26 24.25 24.77 20.24
C SER A 26 25.27 23.76 19.69
N HIS A 27 26.54 23.91 20.09
CA HIS A 27 27.58 22.95 19.74
C HIS A 27 27.31 21.56 20.35
N ASP A 28 26.95 21.51 21.63
CA ASP A 28 26.63 20.26 22.34
C ASP A 28 25.43 19.56 21.69
N LEU A 29 24.37 20.30 21.31
CA LEU A 29 23.22 19.75 20.59
C LEU A 29 23.61 19.20 19.20
N THR A 30 24.48 19.89 18.48
CA THR A 30 24.99 19.45 17.18
C THR A 30 25.78 18.15 17.31
N LEU A 31 26.60 18.04 18.36
CA LEU A 31 27.37 16.83 18.65
C LEU A 31 26.44 15.65 19.01
N VAL A 32 25.40 15.90 19.82
CA VAL A 32 24.37 14.89 20.13
C VAL A 32 23.65 14.44 18.86
N GLN A 33 23.21 15.37 18.02
CA GLN A 33 22.55 15.05 16.74
C GLN A 33 23.44 14.16 15.87
N HIS A 34 24.72 14.52 15.72
CA HIS A 34 25.65 13.75 14.89
C HIS A 34 25.89 12.34 15.45
N LYS A 35 26.01 12.21 16.78
CA LYS A 35 26.17 10.91 17.44
C LYS A 35 24.94 10.03 17.25
N LEU A 36 23.74 10.59 17.45
CA LEU A 36 22.48 9.88 17.24
C LEU A 36 22.33 9.42 15.79
N GLU A 37 22.64 10.27 14.82
CA GLU A 37 22.58 9.89 13.39
C GLU A 37 23.55 8.75 13.08
N LYS A 38 24.77 8.81 13.62
CA LYS A 38 25.77 7.75 13.43
C LYS A 38 25.32 6.42 14.06
N GLU A 39 24.80 6.45 15.29
CA GLU A 39 24.26 5.27 15.96
C GLU A 39 23.04 4.71 15.20
N PHE A 40 22.17 5.58 14.71
CA PHE A 40 21.00 5.18 13.92
C PHE A 40 21.38 4.46 12.63
N GLN A 41 22.33 5.01 11.85
CA GLN A 41 22.82 4.37 10.62
C GLN A 41 23.58 3.06 10.89
N GLN A 42 24.22 2.94 12.05
CA GLN A 42 24.93 1.72 12.45
C GLN A 42 23.97 0.61 12.88
N ILE A 43 22.90 0.95 13.61
CA ILE A 43 21.89 0.00 14.08
C ILE A 43 20.96 -0.42 12.93
N TYR A 44 20.59 0.52 12.06
CA TYR A 44 19.67 0.28 10.95
C TYR A 44 20.38 0.41 9.60
N PRO A 45 20.87 -0.70 9.01
CA PRO A 45 21.36 -0.68 7.64
C PRO A 45 20.26 -0.27 6.66
N ASP A 46 20.65 0.13 5.46
CA ASP A 46 19.77 0.82 4.50
C ASP A 46 18.48 0.05 4.14
N ASN A 47 18.56 -1.28 4.16
CA ASN A 47 17.45 -2.19 3.90
C ASN A 47 16.48 -2.36 5.09
N ALA A 48 16.91 -2.00 6.30
CA ALA A 48 16.17 -2.11 7.56
C ALA A 48 15.85 -0.74 8.19
N ASN A 49 16.21 0.37 7.54
CA ASN A 49 15.90 1.72 8.00
C ASN A 49 14.37 1.94 8.05
N PRO A 50 13.78 2.22 9.23
CA PRO A 50 12.34 2.38 9.39
C PRO A 50 11.72 3.44 8.45
N ILE A 51 12.40 4.56 8.23
CA ILE A 51 11.92 5.64 7.34
C ILE A 51 11.83 5.14 5.90
N LYS A 52 12.85 4.39 5.45
CA LYS A 52 12.88 3.79 4.10
C LYS A 52 11.90 2.62 3.97
N LEU A 53 11.67 1.86 5.03
CA LEU A 53 10.68 0.79 5.05
C LEU A 53 9.26 1.36 4.89
N VAL A 54 8.91 2.40 5.65
CA VAL A 54 7.60 3.06 5.53
C VAL A 54 7.40 3.61 4.12
N SER A 55 8.40 4.24 3.51
CA SER A 55 8.27 4.75 2.14
C SER A 55 8.09 3.63 1.11
N ARG A 56 8.81 2.51 1.26
CA ARG A 56 8.64 1.31 0.42
C ARG A 56 7.26 0.67 0.61
N ILE A 57 6.77 0.58 1.84
CA ILE A 57 5.43 0.05 2.15
C ILE A 57 4.36 0.92 1.51
N LYS A 58 4.43 2.25 1.66
CA LYS A 58 3.51 3.20 1.02
C LYS A 58 3.50 3.04 -0.51
N LYS A 59 4.68 2.91 -1.11
CA LYS A 59 4.81 2.65 -2.55
C LYS A 59 4.14 1.33 -2.94
N LEU A 60 4.40 0.25 -2.21
CA LEU A 60 3.76 -1.05 -2.46
C LEU A 60 2.24 -0.99 -2.32
N GLN A 61 1.71 -0.27 -1.33
CA GLN A 61 0.27 -0.08 -1.16
C GLN A 61 -0.35 0.63 -2.38
N GLN A 62 0.32 1.66 -2.90
CA GLN A 62 -0.12 2.37 -4.11
C GLN A 62 -0.05 1.46 -5.34
N ASP A 63 1.07 0.79 -5.55
CA ASP A 63 1.28 -0.10 -6.70
C ASP A 63 0.27 -1.25 -6.71
N LEU A 64 0.00 -1.87 -5.55
CA LEU A 64 -1.00 -2.93 -5.41
C LEU A 64 -2.42 -2.42 -5.69
N SER A 65 -2.74 -1.21 -5.24
CA SER A 65 -4.05 -0.60 -5.51
C SER A 65 -4.25 -0.32 -6.99
N SER A 66 -3.22 0.21 -7.67
CA SER A 66 -3.21 0.39 -9.12
C SER A 66 -3.34 -0.94 -9.86
N LEU A 67 -2.55 -1.95 -9.47
CA LEU A 67 -2.57 -3.28 -10.08
C LEU A 67 -3.95 -3.94 -9.93
N LYS A 68 -4.58 -3.84 -8.75
CA LYS A 68 -5.94 -4.33 -8.51
C LYS A 68 -6.94 -3.72 -9.49
N GLU A 69 -6.87 -2.41 -9.71
CA GLU A 69 -7.77 -1.74 -10.64
C GLU A 69 -7.50 -2.17 -12.09
N GLN A 70 -6.23 -2.29 -12.50
CA GLN A 70 -5.87 -2.83 -13.80
C GLN A 70 -6.41 -4.25 -14.02
N CYS A 71 -6.28 -5.13 -13.01
CA CYS A 71 -6.86 -6.47 -13.06
C CYS A 71 -8.39 -6.44 -13.16
N ARG A 72 -9.07 -5.52 -12.46
CA ARG A 72 -10.53 -5.35 -12.54
C ARG A 72 -10.97 -4.97 -13.94
N VAL A 73 -10.29 -3.99 -14.55
CA VAL A 73 -10.55 -3.55 -15.93
C VAL A 73 -10.30 -4.69 -16.92
N LEU A 74 -9.18 -5.41 -16.78
CA LEU A 74 -8.85 -6.55 -17.63
C LEU A 74 -9.90 -7.68 -17.54
N LEU A 75 -10.37 -7.99 -16.32
CA LEU A 75 -11.42 -8.98 -16.11
C LEU A 75 -12.74 -8.54 -16.75
N ALA A 76 -13.10 -7.26 -16.64
CA ALA A 76 -14.27 -6.71 -17.31
C ALA A 76 -14.16 -6.81 -18.84
N ALA A 77 -13.01 -6.43 -19.41
CA ALA A 77 -12.75 -6.52 -20.85
C ALA A 77 -12.79 -7.98 -21.35
N LYS A 78 -12.20 -8.91 -20.60
CA LYS A 78 -12.28 -10.35 -20.88
C LYS A 78 -13.74 -10.83 -20.88
N GLN A 79 -14.54 -10.38 -19.90
CA GLN A 79 -15.94 -10.78 -19.81
C GLN A 79 -16.76 -10.25 -20.98
N ASP A 80 -16.55 -9.00 -21.38
CA ASP A 80 -17.17 -8.40 -22.57
C ASP A 80 -16.83 -9.18 -23.86
N LEU A 81 -15.56 -9.59 -24.04
CA LEU A 81 -15.16 -10.43 -25.18
C LEU A 81 -15.85 -11.79 -25.18
N ILE A 82 -15.98 -12.44 -24.02
CA ILE A 82 -16.71 -13.71 -23.89
C ILE A 82 -18.18 -13.52 -24.26
N ASP A 83 -18.81 -12.45 -23.77
CA ASP A 83 -20.23 -12.18 -24.01
C ASP A 83 -20.49 -11.85 -25.49
N LYS A 84 -19.60 -11.09 -26.12
CA LYS A 84 -19.62 -10.83 -27.58
C LYS A 84 -19.45 -12.12 -28.39
N ALA A 85 -18.42 -12.91 -28.09
CA ALA A 85 -18.18 -14.17 -28.80
C ALA A 85 -19.37 -15.13 -28.67
N ARG A 86 -19.97 -15.22 -27.47
CA ARG A 86 -21.17 -16.02 -27.23
C ARG A 86 -22.36 -15.52 -28.06
N THR A 87 -22.62 -14.21 -28.03
CA THR A 87 -23.73 -13.61 -28.80
C THR A 87 -23.58 -13.88 -30.29
N THR A 88 -22.37 -13.69 -30.85
CA THR A 88 -22.07 -13.98 -32.25
C THR A 88 -22.22 -15.46 -32.58
N LEU A 89 -21.67 -16.36 -31.75
CA LEU A 89 -21.72 -17.80 -32.02
C LEU A 89 -23.16 -18.34 -31.98
N VAL A 90 -23.93 -17.96 -30.96
CA VAL A 90 -25.36 -18.31 -30.84
C VAL A 90 -26.15 -17.74 -32.03
N GLY A 91 -25.91 -16.48 -32.41
CA GLY A 91 -26.58 -15.86 -33.56
C GLY A 91 -26.27 -16.56 -34.89
N ASN A 92 -25.00 -16.92 -35.11
CA ASN A 92 -24.56 -17.64 -36.31
C ASN A 92 -25.14 -19.06 -36.34
N ARG A 93 -25.16 -19.76 -35.20
CA ARG A 93 -25.77 -21.09 -35.03
C ARG A 93 -27.25 -21.07 -35.40
N SER A 94 -28.02 -20.13 -34.86
CA SER A 94 -29.45 -19.98 -35.17
C SER A 94 -29.70 -19.71 -36.65
N SER A 95 -28.82 -18.92 -37.28
CA SER A 95 -28.91 -18.62 -38.72
C SER A 95 -28.62 -19.85 -39.58
N LEU A 96 -27.62 -20.65 -39.20
CA LEU A 96 -27.30 -21.92 -39.85
C LEU A 96 -28.43 -22.94 -39.72
N GLN A 97 -29.03 -23.08 -38.53
CA GLN A 97 -30.16 -23.98 -38.31
C GLN A 97 -31.37 -23.61 -39.17
N ARG A 98 -31.67 -22.31 -39.28
CA ARG A 98 -32.71 -21.81 -40.19
C ARG A 98 -32.41 -22.14 -41.66
N LEU A 99 -31.15 -21.99 -42.08
CA LEU A 99 -30.73 -22.32 -43.45
C LEU A 99 -30.86 -23.82 -43.73
N GLN A 100 -30.42 -24.67 -42.79
CA GLN A 100 -30.58 -26.13 -42.88
C GLN A 100 -32.05 -26.52 -43.05
N ALA A 101 -32.93 -25.96 -42.20
CA ALA A 101 -34.37 -26.20 -42.28
C ALA A 101 -34.96 -25.77 -43.64
N SER A 102 -34.50 -24.64 -44.21
CA SER A 102 -34.99 -24.15 -45.51
C SER A 102 -34.47 -24.93 -46.72
N THR A 103 -33.37 -25.66 -46.59
CA THR A 103 -32.72 -26.40 -47.68
C THR A 103 -33.02 -27.91 -47.63
N GLY A 104 -33.84 -28.35 -46.67
CA GLY A 104 -34.17 -29.76 -46.48
C GLY A 104 -33.04 -30.60 -45.88
N ILE A 105 -31.99 -29.95 -45.35
CA ILE A 105 -30.89 -30.61 -44.65
C ILE A 105 -31.32 -30.84 -43.19
N PRO A 106 -31.05 -32.02 -42.60
CA PRO A 106 -31.33 -32.27 -41.18
C PRO A 106 -30.70 -31.20 -40.29
N VAL A 107 -31.50 -30.58 -39.43
CA VAL A 107 -31.04 -29.58 -38.47
C VAL A 107 -30.25 -30.27 -37.37
N THR A 108 -29.00 -29.86 -37.16
CA THR A 108 -28.19 -30.39 -36.05
C THR A 108 -28.67 -29.79 -34.72
N SER A 109 -29.04 -30.65 -33.76
CA SER A 109 -29.37 -30.23 -32.39
C SER A 109 -28.14 -29.65 -31.68
N ASP A 110 -28.36 -28.73 -30.74
CA ASP A 110 -27.27 -28.14 -29.94
C ASP A 110 -26.59 -29.15 -29.01
N SER A 111 -27.32 -30.19 -28.57
CA SER A 111 -26.78 -31.30 -27.77
C SER A 111 -25.86 -32.22 -28.57
N ASP A 112 -26.08 -32.27 -29.89
CA ASP A 112 -25.43 -33.23 -30.79
C ASP A 112 -24.17 -32.64 -31.42
N ASP A 113 -23.85 -31.37 -31.09
CA ASP A 113 -22.61 -30.69 -31.45
C ASP A 113 -21.66 -30.67 -30.22
N PRO A 114 -20.66 -31.56 -30.17
CA PRO A 114 -19.71 -31.62 -29.08
C PRO A 114 -18.88 -30.35 -28.93
N ALA A 115 -18.63 -29.63 -30.02
CA ALA A 115 -17.84 -28.39 -30.00
C ALA A 115 -18.66 -27.25 -29.38
N TYR A 116 -19.94 -27.15 -29.72
CA TYR A 116 -20.86 -26.17 -29.14
C TYR A 116 -21.14 -26.45 -27.65
N THR A 117 -21.32 -27.72 -27.28
CA THR A 117 -21.49 -28.14 -25.89
C THR A 117 -20.23 -27.86 -25.05
N ASN A 118 -19.04 -28.20 -25.57
CA ASN A 118 -17.76 -27.91 -24.91
C ASN A 118 -17.56 -26.39 -24.71
N PHE A 119 -17.88 -25.57 -25.71
CA PHE A 119 -17.82 -24.11 -25.60
C PHE A 119 -18.70 -23.57 -24.46
N ASN A 120 -19.95 -24.05 -24.38
CA ASN A 120 -20.88 -23.64 -23.31
C ASN A 120 -20.40 -24.07 -21.92
N GLN A 121 -19.82 -25.26 -21.79
CA GLN A 121 -19.23 -25.73 -20.53
C GLN A 121 -18.06 -24.83 -20.08
N VAL A 122 -17.11 -24.54 -20.97
CA VAL A 122 -15.94 -23.68 -20.67
C VAL A 122 -16.37 -22.29 -20.20
N ILE A 123 -17.45 -21.73 -20.76
CA ILE A 123 -18.00 -20.44 -20.33
C ILE A 123 -18.64 -20.55 -18.94
N TYR A 124 -19.39 -21.62 -18.66
CA TYR A 124 -20.09 -21.80 -17.39
C TYR A 124 -19.13 -22.00 -16.22
N TYR A 125 -18.14 -22.88 -16.38
CA TYR A 125 -17.12 -23.12 -15.35
C TYR A 125 -16.29 -21.87 -15.06
N ARG A 126 -15.92 -21.10 -16.09
CA ARG A 126 -15.16 -19.86 -15.92
C ARG A 126 -15.93 -18.77 -15.18
N ARG A 127 -17.26 -18.79 -15.19
CA ARG A 127 -18.10 -17.84 -14.43
C ARG A 127 -18.15 -18.17 -12.93
N MET A 128 -17.98 -19.44 -12.56
CA MET A 128 -18.04 -19.91 -11.16
C MET A 128 -16.74 -19.69 -10.39
N ASP A 129 -15.58 -19.73 -11.07
CA ASP A 129 -14.24 -19.64 -10.45
C ASP A 129 -13.88 -18.24 -9.89
N HIS A 130 -14.78 -17.26 -10.06
CA HIS A 130 -14.60 -15.90 -9.54
C HIS A 130 -15.23 -15.67 -8.16
N SER A 131 -15.86 -16.67 -7.53
CA SER A 131 -16.71 -16.44 -6.35
C SER A 131 -16.20 -16.92 -4.97
N SER A 132 -15.46 -18.03 -4.79
CA SER A 132 -15.56 -18.69 -3.46
C SER A 132 -14.38 -18.60 -2.49
N GLU A 133 -13.11 -18.84 -2.83
CA GLU A 133 -12.15 -19.15 -1.72
C GLU A 133 -10.88 -18.32 -1.64
N SER A 134 -10.26 -17.92 -2.75
CA SER A 134 -8.95 -17.22 -2.69
C SER A 134 -9.07 -15.72 -2.35
N LYS A 135 -10.20 -15.09 -2.68
CA LYS A 135 -10.40 -13.64 -2.47
C LYS A 135 -10.65 -13.29 -1.00
N SER A 136 -11.30 -14.17 -0.23
CA SER A 136 -11.69 -13.89 1.15
C SER A 136 -10.49 -13.82 2.09
N SER A 137 -9.56 -14.77 1.99
CA SER A 137 -8.37 -14.81 2.85
C SER A 137 -7.38 -13.69 2.55
N VAL A 138 -7.18 -13.36 1.26
CA VAL A 138 -6.28 -12.27 0.85
C VAL A 138 -6.85 -10.89 1.19
N LEU A 139 -8.16 -10.67 1.01
CA LEU A 139 -8.80 -9.43 1.42
C LEU A 139 -8.80 -9.25 2.95
N ARG A 140 -8.95 -10.34 3.72
CA ARG A 140 -8.84 -10.32 5.18
C ARG A 140 -7.42 -10.00 5.66
N LEU A 141 -6.41 -10.63 5.06
CA LEU A 141 -5.00 -10.31 5.36
C LEU A 141 -4.66 -8.87 4.97
N TRP A 142 -5.15 -8.40 3.82
CA TRP A 142 -4.94 -7.02 3.37
C TRP A 142 -5.62 -6.01 4.30
N ALA A 143 -6.86 -6.26 4.71
CA ALA A 143 -7.56 -5.41 5.67
C ALA A 143 -6.83 -5.37 7.03
N ALA A 144 -6.34 -6.52 7.52
CA ALA A 144 -5.56 -6.58 8.74
C ALA A 144 -4.23 -5.80 8.62
N VAL A 145 -3.53 -5.90 7.50
CA VAL A 145 -2.30 -5.16 7.23
C VAL A 145 -2.56 -3.66 7.10
N SER A 146 -3.65 -3.25 6.45
CA SER A 146 -4.05 -1.83 6.37
C SER A 146 -4.35 -1.24 7.74
N ILE A 147 -5.16 -1.93 8.57
CA ILE A 147 -5.46 -1.49 9.94
C ILE A 147 -4.18 -1.38 10.78
N TYR A 148 -3.26 -2.33 10.64
CA TYR A 148 -2.00 -2.31 11.38
C TYR A 148 -1.08 -1.16 10.95
N ILE A 149 -1.04 -0.84 9.66
CA ILE A 149 -0.25 0.28 9.13
C ILE A 149 -0.87 1.62 9.55
N ASP A 150 -2.20 1.76 9.50
CA ASP A 150 -2.88 2.97 9.94
C ASP A 150 -2.65 3.21 11.44
N ALA A 151 -2.71 2.15 12.27
CA ALA A 151 -2.38 2.22 13.69
C ALA A 151 -0.92 2.65 13.95
N ILE A 152 0.04 2.13 13.19
CA ILE A 152 1.46 2.53 13.32
C ILE A 152 1.69 3.97 12.88
N MET A 153 1.00 4.42 11.82
CA MET A 153 1.11 5.79 11.33
C MET A 153 0.49 6.79 12.32
N GLU A 154 -0.56 6.40 13.05
CA GLU A 154 -1.18 7.23 14.10
C GLU A 154 -0.32 7.28 15.38
N GLU A 155 0.44 6.22 15.67
CA GLU A 155 1.36 6.17 16.82
C GLU A 155 2.68 6.93 16.60
N GLN A 156 3.10 7.14 15.35
CA GLN A 156 4.38 7.80 15.02
C GLN A 156 4.23 9.27 14.58
N PHE A 157 3.01 9.79 14.40
CA PHE A 157 2.76 11.18 13.98
C PHE A 157 1.90 12.01 14.97
N ASP A 158 1.61 11.52 16.18
CA ASP A 158 1.24 12.39 17.30
C ASP A 158 2.50 12.91 18.00
N GLY A 159 3.14 13.90 17.38
CA GLY A 159 4.26 14.65 17.92
C GLY A 159 3.92 15.51 19.15
N SER A 160 2.91 15.15 19.95
CA SER A 160 2.52 15.86 21.18
C SER A 160 2.39 15.00 22.44
N LYS A 161 2.79 13.71 22.42
CA LYS A 161 2.94 12.94 23.67
C LYS A 161 4.36 12.41 23.85
N CYS A 162 5.29 13.35 24.02
CA CYS A 162 6.44 13.11 24.88
C CYS A 162 5.90 12.99 26.33
N SER A 163 5.52 11.78 26.75
CA SER A 163 5.23 11.50 28.14
C SER A 163 5.87 10.17 28.52
N SER A 164 6.97 10.30 29.27
CA SER A 164 7.62 9.27 30.06
C SER A 164 6.71 8.11 30.42
N LYS A 165 6.96 6.95 29.81
CA LYS A 165 6.74 5.68 30.51
C LYS A 165 8.10 5.18 30.98
N VAL A 166 8.37 5.56 32.22
CA VAL A 166 9.26 4.88 33.17
C VAL A 166 9.06 3.38 33.01
N ILE A 167 10.08 2.68 32.52
CA ILE A 167 10.23 1.24 32.72
C ILE A 167 10.98 1.09 34.05
N THR A 168 10.20 1.00 35.11
CA THR A 168 10.55 0.10 36.22
C THR A 168 10.21 -1.30 35.75
N ASP A 169 11.19 -2.20 35.66
CA ASP A 169 11.20 -3.37 36.54
C ASP A 169 12.42 -4.28 36.32
N GLU A 170 12.97 -4.66 37.47
CA GLU A 170 13.59 -5.95 37.78
C GLU A 170 14.83 -6.42 37.01
N TYR A 171 16.00 -6.06 37.56
CA TYR A 171 17.07 -7.03 37.81
C TYR A 171 17.85 -6.62 39.07
N LYS A 172 17.36 -7.02 40.25
CA LYS A 172 18.11 -7.78 41.28
C LYS A 172 17.27 -8.08 42.50
#